data_AF-A0A7C7ZQ27-F1
#
_entry.id   AF-A0A7C7ZQ27-F1
#
_cell.length_a   1.000
_cell.length_b   1.000
_cell.length_c   1.000
_cell.angle_alpha   90.00
_cell.angle_beta   90.00
_cell.angle_gamma   90.00
#
_symmetry.space_group_name_H-M   'P 1'
#
loop_
_entity.id
_entity.type
_entity.pdbx_description
1 polymer ?
#
loop_
_entity_poly.entity_id
_entity_poly.type
_entity_poly.pdbx_seq_one_letter_code
_entity_poly.pdbx_strand_id
1 'polypeptide(L)'
;MKKTILTLSLAFVSTFAIGQTMTISHTGIATTPSSTDRSLSVNVGDDITFVYGGGGTHPMTEGWQDGSTSTPVPFVTQTVTSSIPTVTFQINTAGIYKFHCGASPGNSNNWGTIYVADGTTSVETVDNNPISVFPNPARNILIVKGLSESAAIYALNGKKVMYVSNGTFNVSDLSKGTYIIKTAKHNTIFIKK
;
A
#
# COMPACT_ATOMS: atom_id res chain seq x y z
N MET A 1 39.96 -9.55 -19.80
CA MET A 1 38.89 -9.87 -18.84
C MET A 1 37.75 -8.87 -19.03
N LYS A 2 36.66 -9.26 -19.70
CA LYS A 2 35.50 -8.40 -19.94
C LYS A 2 34.67 -8.37 -18.64
N LYS A 3 34.48 -7.18 -18.05
CA LYS A 3 33.64 -7.00 -16.86
C LYS A 3 32.20 -6.84 -17.33
N THR A 4 31.38 -7.86 -17.11
CA THR A 4 29.94 -7.81 -17.32
C THR A 4 29.33 -6.97 -16.21
N ILE A 5 28.83 -5.78 -16.55
CA ILE A 5 28.05 -4.94 -15.64
C ILE A 5 26.63 -5.51 -15.64
N LEU A 6 26.21 -6.08 -14.52
CA LEU A 6 24.84 -6.57 -14.32
C LEU A 6 23.97 -5.37 -13.93
N THR A 7 23.25 -4.80 -14.91
CA THR A 7 22.27 -3.74 -14.65
C THR A 7 21.01 -4.38 -14.07
N LEU A 8 20.78 -4.23 -12.77
CA LEU A 8 19.53 -4.59 -12.13
C LEU A 8 18.49 -3.52 -12.47
N SER A 9 17.76 -3.71 -13.56
CA SER A 9 16.60 -2.89 -13.91
C SER A 9 15.45 -3.20 -12.95
N LEU A 10 15.28 -2.36 -11.93
CA LEU A 10 14.10 -2.38 -11.07
C LEU A 10 12.95 -1.73 -11.85
N ALA A 11 12.07 -2.55 -12.42
CA ALA A 11 10.84 -2.07 -13.04
C ALA A 11 9.88 -1.59 -11.95
N PHE A 12 9.83 -0.29 -11.69
CA PHE A 12 8.70 0.32 -11.01
C PHE A 12 7.50 0.25 -11.95
N VAL A 13 6.61 -0.73 -11.75
CA VAL A 13 5.28 -0.71 -12.34
C VAL A 13 4.48 0.36 -11.59
N SER A 14 4.59 1.60 -12.04
CA SER A 14 3.60 2.62 -11.71
C SER A 14 2.28 2.17 -12.33
N THR A 15 1.38 1.60 -11.54
CA THR A 15 0.01 1.34 -11.95
C THR A 15 -0.67 2.68 -12.15
N PHE A 16 -0.65 3.19 -13.39
CA PHE A 16 -1.61 4.20 -13.81
C PHE A 16 -3.01 3.63 -13.55
N ALA A 17 -3.96 4.48 -13.19
CA ALA A 17 -5.37 4.12 -13.11
C ALA A 17 -5.89 3.80 -14.52
N ILE A 18 -5.58 2.60 -15.00
CA ILE A 18 -6.24 2.02 -16.17
C ILE A 18 -7.65 1.71 -15.70
N GLY A 19 -8.68 2.25 -16.37
CA GLY A 19 -10.07 2.01 -16.00
C GLY A 19 -10.35 0.51 -15.89
N GLN A 20 -10.65 0.04 -14.68
CA GLN A 20 -10.85 -1.38 -14.39
C GLN A 20 -12.26 -1.78 -14.83
N THR A 21 -12.33 -2.52 -15.93
CA THR A 21 -13.60 -2.78 -16.63
C THR A 21 -13.81 -4.26 -16.86
N MET A 22 -15.05 -4.73 -16.74
CA MET A 22 -15.49 -6.04 -17.21
C MET A 22 -16.64 -5.89 -18.21
N THR A 23 -16.40 -6.24 -19.47
CA THR A 23 -17.42 -6.29 -20.52
C THR A 23 -18.11 -7.64 -20.50
N ILE A 24 -19.42 -7.65 -20.27
CA ILE A 24 -20.21 -8.85 -20.01
C ILE A 24 -21.15 -9.12 -21.18
N SER A 25 -21.03 -10.31 -21.78
CA SER A 25 -21.83 -10.73 -22.94
C SER A 25 -22.31 -12.16 -22.77
N HIS A 26 -23.20 -12.65 -23.64
CA HIS A 26 -23.51 -14.10 -23.67
C HIS A 26 -22.31 -14.97 -24.09
N THR A 27 -21.35 -14.40 -24.82
CA THR A 27 -20.14 -15.11 -25.26
C THR A 27 -19.06 -15.19 -24.19
N GLY A 28 -19.25 -14.47 -23.08
CA GLY A 28 -18.33 -14.47 -21.94
C GLY A 28 -18.04 -13.07 -21.40
N ILE A 29 -17.09 -13.02 -20.47
CA ILE A 29 -16.61 -11.80 -19.85
C ILE A 29 -15.21 -11.48 -20.38
N ALA A 30 -15.01 -10.24 -20.83
CA ALA A 30 -13.70 -9.70 -21.19
C ALA A 30 -13.32 -8.62 -20.18
N THR A 31 -12.08 -8.60 -19.71
CA THR A 31 -11.61 -7.65 -18.71
C THR A 31 -10.68 -6.61 -19.32
N THR A 32 -10.57 -5.45 -18.69
CA THR A 32 -9.52 -4.47 -18.91
C THR A 32 -8.97 -4.06 -17.55
N PRO A 33 -7.69 -4.34 -17.24
CA PRO A 33 -6.70 -5.08 -18.06
C PRO A 33 -7.16 -6.50 -18.43
N SER A 34 -6.73 -7.00 -19.60
CA SER A 34 -7.15 -8.31 -20.11
C SER A 34 -6.62 -9.46 -19.26
N SER A 35 -7.50 -10.38 -18.89
CA SER A 35 -7.17 -11.65 -18.22
C SER A 35 -7.74 -12.82 -18.99
N THR A 36 -7.08 -13.97 -18.91
CA THR A 36 -7.51 -15.22 -19.56
C THR A 36 -8.51 -16.00 -18.72
N ASP A 37 -8.56 -15.72 -17.42
CA ASP A 37 -9.39 -16.40 -16.42
C ASP A 37 -10.60 -15.57 -15.99
N ARG A 38 -10.88 -14.45 -16.69
CA ARG A 38 -12.01 -13.53 -16.39
C ARG A 38 -11.90 -12.92 -14.99
N SER A 39 -10.67 -12.75 -14.51
CA SER A 39 -10.37 -12.09 -13.25
C SER A 39 -10.00 -10.62 -13.43
N LEU A 40 -10.24 -9.83 -12.38
CA LEU A 40 -9.82 -8.44 -12.27
C LEU A 40 -9.17 -8.24 -10.89
N SER A 41 -8.02 -7.58 -10.84
CA SER A 41 -7.32 -7.25 -9.60
C SER A 41 -7.39 -5.75 -9.35
N VAL A 42 -7.82 -5.38 -8.16
CA VAL A 42 -8.19 -4.00 -7.78
C VAL A 42 -7.72 -3.72 -6.35
N ASN A 43 -7.61 -2.45 -5.99
CA ASN A 43 -7.47 -2.07 -4.58
C ASN A 43 -8.85 -1.79 -3.96
N VAL A 44 -8.93 -1.89 -2.63
CA VAL A 44 -10.07 -1.41 -1.85
C VAL A 44 -10.41 0.03 -2.27
N GLY A 45 -11.67 0.24 -2.64
CA GLY A 45 -12.17 1.56 -3.05
C GLY A 45 -11.89 1.96 -4.51
N ASP A 46 -11.21 1.13 -5.31
CA ASP A 46 -11.11 1.36 -6.75
C ASP A 46 -12.49 1.26 -7.42
N ASP A 47 -12.73 2.12 -8.42
CA ASP A 47 -13.91 2.05 -9.25
C ASP A 47 -13.82 0.85 -10.22
N ILE A 48 -14.78 -0.06 -10.09
CA ILE A 48 -14.97 -1.19 -10.99
C ILE A 48 -16.16 -0.88 -11.90
N THR A 49 -15.97 -1.03 -13.21
CA THR A 49 -17.03 -0.76 -14.19
C THR A 49 -17.44 -2.03 -14.92
N PHE A 50 -18.72 -2.40 -14.81
CA PHE A 50 -19.33 -3.43 -15.65
C PHE A 50 -19.96 -2.78 -16.88
N VAL A 51 -19.68 -3.34 -18.06
CA VAL A 51 -20.18 -2.85 -19.35
C VAL A 51 -21.00 -3.95 -20.02
N TYR A 52 -22.17 -3.60 -20.54
CA TYR A 52 -22.97 -4.49 -21.36
C TYR A 52 -22.29 -4.73 -22.72
N GLY A 53 -21.89 -5.97 -22.97
CA GLY A 53 -21.22 -6.42 -24.20
C GLY A 53 -22.14 -7.09 -25.23
N GLY A 54 -23.44 -7.21 -24.96
CA GLY A 54 -24.44 -7.78 -25.88
C GLY A 54 -25.20 -8.98 -25.34
N GLY A 55 -26.26 -9.38 -26.05
CA GLY A 55 -27.14 -10.48 -25.67
C GLY A 55 -28.34 -10.04 -24.81
N GLY A 56 -28.67 -10.80 -23.77
CA GLY A 56 -29.77 -10.52 -22.84
C GLY A 56 -29.32 -9.75 -21.60
N THR A 57 -30.21 -9.60 -20.62
CA THR A 57 -29.89 -9.00 -19.31
C THR A 57 -28.85 -9.83 -18.55
N HIS A 58 -27.86 -9.16 -17.96
CA HIS A 58 -26.80 -9.81 -17.18
C HIS A 58 -26.83 -9.36 -15.71
N PRO A 59 -27.63 -10.02 -14.86
CA PRO A 59 -27.55 -9.83 -13.41
C PRO A 59 -26.34 -10.63 -12.89
N MET A 60 -25.22 -9.96 -12.64
CA MET A 60 -24.01 -10.57 -12.10
C MET A 60 -24.17 -10.74 -10.60
N THR A 61 -24.41 -11.96 -10.14
CA THR A 61 -24.80 -12.31 -8.78
C THR A 61 -23.73 -13.15 -8.10
N GLU A 62 -23.70 -13.09 -6.77
CA GLU A 62 -22.79 -13.84 -5.89
C GLU A 62 -22.57 -15.30 -6.28
N GLY A 63 -21.32 -15.72 -6.13
CA GLY A 63 -20.88 -17.10 -6.15
C GLY A 63 -20.59 -17.67 -7.53
N TRP A 64 -20.14 -18.92 -7.54
CA TRP A 64 -19.92 -19.71 -8.74
C TRP A 64 -20.68 -21.04 -8.65
N GLN A 65 -20.94 -21.66 -9.81
CA GLN A 65 -21.67 -22.91 -9.92
C GLN A 65 -21.00 -24.09 -9.19
N ASP A 66 -19.70 -24.00 -8.89
CA ASP A 66 -18.96 -24.99 -8.11
C ASP A 66 -19.21 -24.88 -6.59
N GLY A 67 -20.08 -23.96 -6.16
CA GLY A 67 -20.37 -23.70 -4.75
C GLY A 67 -19.39 -22.74 -4.08
N SER A 68 -18.41 -22.20 -4.81
CA SER A 68 -17.53 -21.16 -4.29
C SER A 68 -18.29 -19.87 -4.03
N THR A 69 -17.95 -19.20 -2.93
CA THR A 69 -18.52 -17.91 -2.55
C THR A 69 -17.44 -16.84 -2.40
N SER A 70 -17.85 -15.59 -2.37
CA SER A 70 -17.04 -14.44 -2.02
C SER A 70 -16.61 -14.47 -0.55
N THR A 71 -15.49 -13.84 -0.25
CA THR A 71 -14.92 -13.71 1.10
C THR A 71 -14.29 -12.32 1.27
N PRO A 72 -14.36 -11.70 2.47
CA PRO A 72 -15.08 -12.15 3.66
C PRO A 72 -16.57 -11.83 3.63
N VAL A 73 -17.04 -11.02 2.69
CA VAL A 73 -18.43 -10.60 2.56
C VAL A 73 -19.01 -11.02 1.20
N PRO A 74 -20.34 -11.23 1.09
CA PRO A 74 -20.98 -11.56 -0.19
C PRO A 74 -20.85 -10.44 -1.21
N PHE A 75 -20.77 -10.80 -2.49
CA PHE A 75 -20.86 -9.88 -3.62
C PHE A 75 -22.30 -9.38 -3.79
N VAL A 76 -22.46 -8.07 -3.94
CA VAL A 76 -23.76 -7.45 -4.22
C VAL A 76 -24.01 -7.49 -5.72
N THR A 77 -25.17 -8.00 -6.12
CA THR A 77 -25.53 -8.15 -7.54
C THR A 77 -25.42 -6.84 -8.31
N GLN A 78 -24.71 -6.87 -9.44
CA GLN A 78 -24.59 -5.76 -10.39
C GLN A 78 -25.24 -6.15 -11.71
N THR A 79 -26.14 -5.32 -12.23
CA THR A 79 -26.91 -5.66 -13.44
C THR A 79 -26.61 -4.71 -14.58
N VAL A 80 -26.21 -5.26 -15.73
CA VAL A 80 -26.08 -4.51 -16.99
C VAL A 80 -27.06 -5.03 -18.04
N THR A 81 -27.61 -4.10 -18.83
CA THR A 81 -28.56 -4.37 -19.91
C THR A 81 -28.30 -3.44 -21.09
N SER A 82 -28.99 -3.63 -22.22
CA SER A 82 -28.92 -2.66 -23.33
C SER A 82 -29.43 -1.25 -22.93
N SER A 83 -30.35 -1.16 -21.96
CA SER A 83 -30.87 0.11 -21.43
C SER A 83 -30.05 0.68 -20.26
N ILE A 84 -29.24 -0.16 -19.60
CA ILE A 84 -28.30 0.21 -18.54
C ILE A 84 -26.93 -0.36 -18.95
N PRO A 85 -26.26 0.27 -19.93
CA PRO A 85 -25.09 -0.32 -20.57
C PRO A 85 -23.85 -0.29 -19.68
N THR A 86 -23.89 0.44 -18.56
CA THR A 86 -22.75 0.59 -17.66
C THR A 86 -23.22 0.71 -16.23
N VAL A 87 -22.54 0.01 -15.32
CA VAL A 87 -22.67 0.16 -13.86
C VAL A 87 -21.26 0.27 -13.28
N THR A 88 -21.03 1.33 -12.50
CA THR A 88 -19.78 1.53 -11.77
C THR A 88 -20.05 1.39 -10.28
N PHE A 89 -19.20 0.64 -9.59
CA PHE A 89 -19.32 0.35 -8.17
C PHE A 89 -17.93 0.18 -7.53
N GLN A 90 -17.89 0.16 -6.20
CA GLN A 90 -16.68 -0.06 -5.43
C GLN A 90 -16.85 -1.25 -4.50
N ILE A 91 -15.72 -1.88 -4.18
CA ILE A 91 -15.65 -2.88 -3.12
C ILE A 91 -14.71 -2.37 -2.03
N ASN A 92 -15.27 -2.19 -0.84
CA ASN A 92 -14.59 -1.52 0.28
C ASN A 92 -14.01 -2.49 1.31
N THR A 93 -13.90 -3.77 0.97
CA THR A 93 -13.35 -4.79 1.87
C THR A 93 -12.44 -5.69 1.06
N ALA A 94 -11.17 -5.79 1.47
CA ALA A 94 -10.21 -6.68 0.84
C ALA A 94 -10.70 -8.12 0.90
N GLY A 95 -10.48 -8.87 -0.18
CA GLY A 95 -11.07 -10.19 -0.32
C GLY A 95 -11.10 -10.72 -1.74
N ILE A 96 -11.80 -11.83 -1.91
CA ILE A 96 -12.01 -12.50 -3.19
C ILE A 96 -13.51 -12.52 -3.45
N TYR A 97 -13.93 -11.91 -4.56
CA TYR A 97 -15.34 -11.78 -4.91
C TYR A 97 -15.63 -12.60 -6.15
N LYS A 98 -16.51 -13.58 -6.03
CA LYS A 98 -16.90 -14.48 -7.11
C LYS A 98 -18.32 -14.16 -7.52
N PHE A 99 -18.57 -14.16 -8.82
CA PHE A 99 -19.89 -13.86 -9.35
C PHE A 99 -20.14 -14.56 -10.68
N HIS A 100 -21.42 -14.72 -11.01
CA HIS A 100 -21.90 -15.33 -12.26
C HIS A 100 -23.15 -14.62 -12.77
N CYS A 101 -23.47 -14.79 -14.05
CA CYS A 101 -24.70 -14.27 -14.62
C CYS A 101 -25.91 -15.10 -14.15
N GLY A 102 -26.75 -14.52 -13.30
CA GLY A 102 -27.94 -15.16 -12.74
C GLY A 102 -29.08 -15.38 -13.75
N ALA A 103 -29.02 -14.78 -14.94
CA ALA A 103 -29.97 -15.06 -16.02
C ALA A 103 -29.65 -16.37 -16.77
N SER A 104 -28.44 -16.92 -16.60
CA SER A 104 -28.07 -18.21 -17.19
C SER A 104 -27.14 -19.03 -16.28
N PRO A 105 -27.71 -19.58 -15.18
CA PRO A 105 -27.20 -20.64 -14.33
C PRO A 105 -25.95 -21.34 -14.80
N GLY A 106 -26.23 -22.16 -15.81
CA GLY A 106 -25.44 -23.20 -16.46
C GLY A 106 -24.32 -22.75 -17.39
N ASN A 107 -24.19 -21.45 -17.67
CA ASN A 107 -23.26 -20.98 -18.67
C ASN A 107 -21.84 -20.87 -18.09
N SER A 108 -20.97 -21.79 -18.53
CA SER A 108 -19.57 -21.87 -18.14
C SER A 108 -18.71 -20.67 -18.53
N ASN A 109 -19.23 -19.72 -19.33
CA ASN A 109 -18.48 -18.55 -19.80
C ASN A 109 -18.84 -17.25 -19.10
N ASN A 110 -19.94 -17.20 -18.34
CA ASN A 110 -20.48 -15.96 -17.76
C ASN A 110 -20.26 -15.89 -16.24
N TRP A 111 -18.99 -15.97 -15.86
CA TRP A 111 -18.53 -15.81 -14.48
C TRP A 111 -17.23 -15.04 -14.44
N GLY A 112 -16.94 -14.46 -13.29
CA GLY A 112 -15.71 -13.73 -13.06
C GLY A 112 -15.31 -13.74 -11.60
N THR A 113 -14.08 -13.29 -11.37
CA THR A 113 -13.52 -13.12 -10.02
C THR A 113 -12.92 -11.72 -9.90
N ILE A 114 -13.17 -11.03 -8.79
CA ILE A 114 -12.50 -9.77 -8.45
C ILE A 114 -11.63 -10.02 -7.22
N TYR A 115 -10.33 -9.79 -7.36
CA TYR A 115 -9.37 -9.80 -6.27
C TYR A 115 -9.20 -8.38 -5.76
N VAL A 116 -9.58 -8.15 -4.50
CA VAL A 116 -9.52 -6.82 -3.87
C VAL A 116 -8.40 -6.85 -2.84
N ALA A 117 -7.32 -6.12 -3.10
CA ALA A 117 -6.21 -5.94 -2.17
C ALA A 117 -6.38 -4.67 -1.34
N ASP A 118 -5.86 -4.65 -0.12
CA ASP A 118 -5.69 -3.38 0.59
C ASP A 118 -4.70 -2.51 -0.18
N GLY A 119 -5.15 -1.35 -0.66
CA GLY A 119 -4.30 -0.41 -1.37
C GLY A 119 -3.17 0.06 -0.47
N THR A 120 -1.92 -0.22 -0.85
CA THR A 120 -0.72 0.20 -0.09
C THR A 120 -0.25 1.61 -0.46
N THR A 121 -1.14 2.47 -0.96
CA THR A 121 -0.80 3.88 -1.25
C THR A 121 -0.76 4.69 0.05
N SER A 122 0.14 4.30 0.96
CA SER A 122 0.57 5.16 2.05
C SER A 122 1.55 6.17 1.46
N VAL A 123 1.26 7.46 1.64
CA VAL A 123 2.27 8.50 1.45
C VAL A 123 3.22 8.37 2.63
N GLU A 124 4.47 8.00 2.39
CA GLU A 124 5.54 8.17 3.37
C GLU A 124 5.56 9.66 3.76
N THR A 125 4.97 10.00 4.91
CA THR A 125 5.11 11.33 5.47
C THR A 125 6.57 11.49 5.85
N VAL A 126 7.29 12.38 5.16
CA VAL A 126 8.65 12.76 5.54
C VAL A 126 8.56 13.45 6.91
N ASP A 127 8.73 12.65 7.96
CA ASP A 127 8.83 13.15 9.32
C ASP A 127 10.21 13.77 9.49
N ASN A 128 10.29 15.07 9.18
CA ASN A 128 11.53 15.84 9.30
C ASN A 128 11.98 15.80 10.77
N ASN A 129 13.06 15.08 11.05
CA ASN A 129 13.65 15.06 12.39
C ASN A 129 14.06 16.48 12.80
N PRO A 130 13.38 17.11 13.78
CA PRO A 130 13.67 18.48 14.15
C PRO A 130 14.97 18.59 14.95
N ILE A 131 15.54 17.48 15.42
CA ILE A 131 16.65 17.47 16.36
C ILE A 131 17.99 17.67 15.64
N SER A 132 18.60 18.82 15.88
CA SER A 132 19.93 19.18 15.36
C SER A 132 20.97 19.19 16.47
N VAL A 133 22.17 18.64 16.19
CA VAL A 133 23.27 18.54 17.15
C VAL A 133 24.57 19.09 16.58
N PHE A 134 25.25 19.97 17.32
CA PHE A 134 26.50 20.57 16.85
C PHE A 134 27.41 21.02 18.02
N PRO A 135 28.74 21.09 17.81
CA PRO A 135 29.44 20.51 16.66
C PRO A 135 29.32 18.99 16.65
N ASN A 136 29.26 18.39 15.46
CA ASN A 136 29.34 16.95 15.28
C ASN A 136 30.50 16.68 14.31
N PRO A 137 31.67 16.20 14.77
CA PRO A 137 31.93 15.65 16.10
C PRO A 137 32.06 16.68 17.24
N ALA A 138 31.57 16.34 18.44
CA ALA A 138 31.65 17.14 19.66
C ALA A 138 32.93 16.83 20.46
N ARG A 139 33.54 17.86 21.08
CA ARG A 139 34.69 17.69 21.99
C ARG A 139 34.22 17.72 23.44
N ASN A 140 33.97 18.90 24.00
CA ASN A 140 33.53 19.03 25.39
C ASN A 140 32.12 19.59 25.49
N ILE A 141 31.66 20.28 24.46
CA ILE A 141 30.37 20.97 24.43
C ILE A 141 29.54 20.39 23.29
N LEU A 142 28.29 20.09 23.58
CA LEU A 142 27.27 19.66 22.64
C LEU A 142 26.09 20.63 22.72
N ILE A 143 25.71 21.20 21.59
CA ILE A 143 24.52 22.05 21.45
C ILE A 143 23.44 21.20 20.79
N VAL A 144 22.28 21.15 21.42
CA VAL A 144 21.10 20.39 20.98
C VAL A 144 19.99 21.39 20.70
N LYS A 145 19.44 21.36 19.47
CA LYS A 145 18.32 22.20 19.03
C LYS A 145 17.14 21.36 18.54
N GLY A 146 15.93 21.92 18.63
CA GLY A 146 14.71 21.32 18.08
C GLY A 146 14.05 20.26 18.97
N LEU A 147 14.42 20.20 20.24
CA LEU A 147 13.71 19.41 21.25
C LEU A 147 12.58 20.24 21.87
N SER A 148 11.35 19.71 21.86
CA SER A 148 10.21 20.26 22.60
C SER A 148 10.22 19.87 24.09
N GLU A 149 10.87 18.75 24.41
CA GLU A 149 10.95 18.17 25.75
C GLU A 149 12.35 17.57 26.00
N SER A 150 12.60 17.10 27.22
CA SER A 150 13.85 16.41 27.55
C SER A 150 14.02 15.10 26.76
N ALA A 151 15.21 14.88 26.22
CA ALA A 151 15.65 13.66 25.56
C ALA A 151 16.72 12.94 26.38
N ALA A 152 16.93 11.66 26.11
CA ALA A 152 17.99 10.88 26.71
C ALA A 152 19.11 10.60 25.70
N ILE A 153 20.36 10.72 26.16
CA ILE A 153 21.55 10.30 25.41
C ILE A 153 21.89 8.87 25.81
N TYR A 154 22.09 8.02 24.82
CA TYR A 154 22.48 6.62 24.96
C TYR A 154 23.82 6.37 24.26
N ALA A 155 24.67 5.55 24.87
CA ALA A 155 25.79 4.92 24.17
C ALA A 155 25.28 3.82 23.21
N LEU A 156 26.11 3.41 22.24
CA LEU A 156 25.74 2.37 21.27
C LEU A 156 25.37 1.01 21.89
N ASN A 157 25.83 0.73 23.10
CA ASN A 157 25.44 -0.48 23.86
C ASN A 157 24.08 -0.34 24.57
N GLY A 158 23.33 0.74 24.32
CA GLY A 158 22.02 0.99 24.93
C GLY A 158 22.08 1.60 26.33
N LYS A 159 23.26 1.84 26.91
CA LYS A 159 23.37 2.49 28.22
C LYS A 159 22.99 3.97 28.13
N LYS A 160 21.97 4.39 28.89
CA LYS A 160 21.64 5.81 29.10
C LYS A 160 22.78 6.49 29.86
N VAL A 161 23.31 7.59 29.32
CA VAL A 161 24.46 8.31 29.92
C VAL A 161 24.07 9.66 30.51
N MET A 162 23.08 10.37 29.94
CA MET A 162 22.58 11.63 30.49
C MET A 162 21.23 12.02 29.88
N TYR A 163 20.60 13.05 30.47
CA TYR A 163 19.46 13.75 29.87
C TYR A 163 19.92 15.07 29.26
N VAL A 164 19.23 15.49 28.19
CA VAL A 164 19.42 16.78 27.52
C VAL A 164 18.07 17.38 27.16
N SER A 165 18.06 18.68 26.90
CA SER A 165 16.91 19.42 26.38
C SER A 165 17.41 20.38 25.29
N ASN A 166 16.60 21.32 24.84
CA ASN A 166 17.07 22.36 23.93
C ASN A 166 18.09 23.27 24.66
N GLY A 167 19.36 23.27 24.24
CA GLY A 167 20.41 24.02 24.92
C GLY A 167 21.83 23.51 24.70
N THR A 168 22.72 23.87 25.63
CA THR A 168 24.16 23.56 25.59
C THR A 168 24.53 22.66 26.77
N PHE A 169 25.23 21.56 26.49
CA PHE A 169 25.56 20.53 27.47
C PHE A 169 27.06 20.25 27.50
N ASN A 170 27.60 20.06 28.71
CA ASN A 170 28.95 19.55 28.88
C ASN A 170 28.94 18.03 28.71
N VAL A 171 29.75 17.55 27.78
CA VAL A 171 29.95 16.14 27.44
C VAL A 171 31.40 15.70 27.63
N SER A 172 32.22 16.48 28.36
CA SER A 172 33.63 16.17 28.63
C SER A 172 33.86 14.78 29.21
N ASP A 173 32.91 14.34 30.05
CA ASP A 173 33.02 13.09 30.82
C ASP A 173 32.55 11.88 30.01
N LEU A 174 31.97 12.10 28.83
CA LEU A 174 31.64 11.02 27.91
C LEU A 174 32.92 10.50 27.26
N SER A 175 33.08 9.17 27.25
CA SER A 175 34.14 8.50 26.50
C SER A 175 34.02 8.81 25.00
N LYS A 176 35.14 8.73 24.27
CA LYS A 176 35.12 8.89 22.82
C LYS A 176 34.26 7.79 22.18
N GLY A 177 33.38 8.16 21.24
CA GLY A 177 32.47 7.20 20.62
C GLY A 177 31.23 7.83 20.01
N THR A 178 30.34 6.99 19.52
CA THR A 178 29.05 7.40 18.94
C THR A 178 27.95 7.34 19.98
N TYR A 179 27.08 8.34 19.97
CA TYR A 179 25.97 8.48 20.91
C TYR A 179 24.67 8.78 20.16
N ILE A 180 23.57 8.29 20.72
CA ILE A 180 22.21 8.49 20.19
C ILE A 180 21.46 9.39 21.15
N ILE A 181 20.93 10.52 20.67
CA ILE A 181 19.92 11.29 21.37
C ILE A 181 18.56 10.77 20.93
N LYS A 182 17.72 10.33 21.86
CA LYS A 182 16.42 9.71 21.58
C LYS A 182 15.29 10.42 22.33
N THR A 183 14.22 10.74 21.60
CA THR A 183 12.90 11.09 22.13
C THR A 183 11.90 9.97 21.84
N ALA A 184 10.63 10.17 22.17
CA ALA A 184 9.57 9.21 21.82
C ALA A 184 9.38 9.07 20.31
N LYS A 185 9.60 10.15 19.54
CA LYS A 185 9.29 10.21 18.10
C LYS A 185 10.50 10.26 17.19
N HIS A 186 11.62 10.82 17.65
CA HIS A 186 12.79 11.03 16.80
C HIS A 186 14.09 10.63 17.50
N ASN A 187 15.13 10.41 16.71
CA ASN A 187 16.48 10.17 17.18
C ASN A 187 17.50 10.88 16.30
N THR A 188 18.59 11.34 16.90
CA THR A 188 19.75 11.86 16.16
C THR A 188 21.04 11.31 16.73
N ILE A 189 22.12 11.38 15.98
CA ILE A 189 23.41 10.78 16.32
C ILE A 189 24.48 11.86 16.35
N PHE A 190 25.38 11.79 17.33
CA PHE A 190 26.61 12.57 17.32
C PHE A 190 27.83 11.72 17.71
N ILE A 191 29.01 12.19 17.30
CA ILE A 191 30.29 11.57 17.59
C ILE A 191 31.02 12.42 18.63
N LYS A 192 31.45 11.81 19.74
CA LYS A 192 32.33 12.40 20.75
C LYS A 192 33.80 12.10 20.41
N LYS A 193 34.62 13.14 20.27
CA LYS A 193 36.08 13.07 20.03
C LYS A 193 36.93 13.31 21.28
#